data_AF-A0A8T3ZL27-F1
#
_entry.id   AF-A0A8T3ZL27-F1
#
_cell.length_a   1.000
_cell.length_b   1.000
_cell.length_c   1.000
_cell.angle_alpha   90.00
_cell.angle_beta   90.00
_cell.angle_gamma   90.00
#
_symmetry.space_group_name_H-M   'P 1'
#
loop_
_entity.id
_entity.type
_entity.pdbx_description
1 polymer ?
#
loop_
_entity_poly.entity_id
_entity_poly.type
_entity_poly.pdbx_seq_one_letter_code
_entity_poly.pdbx_strand_id
1 'polypeptide(L)'
;MNLSKQVQRYQRKNIIKAANFRRVKIPKVLDKDLAYFVGILRDGVLTCREGSKGDYEVEIYQKNAEWLEKVVKPLVRKLFGVEVKVTYQHKKTGTVGRIRIYSKIVYLFLKEVFEHPDTNKQKTCWKTPSLILKATSKIKQSYAQGFFDAEGYIAKDLRTIIIGQAWDKEGPSPLSDIKYILEEIGITCYLTRVIDKRGGRKPLEILRIHRKDSIHKFIRKIGSRHPNKLDRFKKFDDLFAPDLVA
;
A
#
# COMPACT_ATOMS: atom_id res chain seq x y z
N MET A 1 -5.53 17.66 -1.10
CA MET A 1 -4.44 18.41 -1.77
C MET A 1 -4.66 18.35 -3.29
N ASN A 2 -4.62 19.48 -4.00
CA ASN A 2 -4.83 19.52 -5.46
C ASN A 2 -3.58 19.01 -6.19
N LEU A 3 -3.74 18.06 -7.10
CA LEU A 3 -2.66 17.47 -7.91
C LEU A 3 -2.56 18.14 -9.29
N SER A 4 -3.37 19.16 -9.57
CA SER A 4 -3.48 19.78 -10.90
C SER A 4 -2.15 20.23 -11.48
N LYS A 5 -1.23 20.81 -10.69
CA LYS A 5 0.07 21.25 -11.21
C LYS A 5 0.97 20.07 -11.63
N GLN A 6 1.02 19.00 -10.84
CA GLN A 6 1.77 17.78 -11.14
C GLN A 6 1.15 17.02 -12.33
N VAL A 7 -0.19 16.91 -12.33
CA VAL A 7 -0.97 16.28 -13.41
C VAL A 7 -0.88 17.09 -14.70
N GLN A 8 -0.91 18.42 -14.65
CA GLN A 8 -0.73 19.29 -15.82
C GLN A 8 0.70 19.22 -16.36
N ARG A 9 1.72 19.16 -15.50
CA ARG A 9 3.11 18.95 -15.92
C ARG A 9 3.27 17.60 -16.64
N TYR A 10 2.59 16.56 -16.14
CA TYR A 10 2.52 15.25 -16.78
C TYR A 10 1.79 15.29 -18.13
N GLN A 11 0.60 15.89 -18.17
CA GLN A 11 -0.22 16.04 -19.37
C GLN A 11 0.54 16.81 -20.45
N ARG A 12 1.24 17.90 -20.12
CA ARG A 12 2.05 18.67 -21.07
C ARG A 12 3.23 17.88 -21.67
N LYS A 13 3.80 16.90 -20.95
CA LYS A 13 4.92 16.08 -21.46
C LYS A 13 4.49 14.88 -22.30
N ASN A 14 3.24 14.40 -22.17
CA ASN A 14 2.81 13.12 -22.76
C ASN A 14 1.55 13.22 -23.65
N ILE A 15 0.97 14.41 -23.83
CA ILE A 15 -0.07 14.65 -24.83
C ILE A 15 0.63 14.84 -26.18
N ILE A 16 0.71 13.77 -26.96
CA ILE A 16 0.59 13.69 -28.43
C ILE A 16 0.97 12.23 -28.79
N LYS A 17 0.03 11.49 -29.38
CA LYS A 17 0.09 10.07 -29.85
C LYS A 17 -0.33 8.99 -28.84
N ALA A 18 -1.64 8.83 -28.64
CA ALA A 18 -2.27 7.50 -28.65
C ALA A 18 -3.82 7.62 -28.58
N ALA A 19 -4.49 7.04 -29.57
CA ALA A 19 -5.95 7.05 -29.74
C ALA A 19 -6.77 6.36 -28.61
N ASN A 20 -6.11 5.79 -27.59
CA ASN A 20 -6.76 5.08 -26.47
C ASN A 20 -6.96 5.93 -25.19
N PHE A 21 -6.70 7.24 -25.24
CA PHE A 21 -6.82 8.15 -24.09
C PHE A 21 -8.24 8.24 -23.49
N ARG A 22 -9.29 7.86 -24.24
CA ARG A 22 -10.69 8.16 -23.90
C ARG A 22 -11.28 7.36 -22.72
N ARG A 23 -10.56 6.41 -22.09
CA ARG A 23 -11.16 5.51 -21.07
C ARG A 23 -10.55 5.54 -19.66
N VAL A 24 -9.43 6.23 -19.44
CA VAL A 24 -8.75 6.24 -18.14
C VAL A 24 -8.95 7.58 -17.43
N LYS A 25 -9.51 7.53 -16.22
CA LYS A 25 -9.58 8.67 -15.30
C LYS A 25 -8.26 8.80 -14.55
N ILE A 26 -7.81 10.04 -14.33
CA ILE A 26 -6.67 10.31 -13.45
C ILE A 26 -7.15 11.19 -12.30
N PRO A 27 -6.97 10.74 -11.04
CA PRO A 27 -7.33 11.53 -9.88
C PRO A 27 -6.66 12.91 -9.90
N LYS A 28 -7.46 13.96 -9.73
CA LYS A 28 -6.97 15.36 -9.65
C LYS A 28 -6.69 15.81 -8.22
N VAL A 29 -7.13 15.04 -7.24
CA VAL A 29 -7.01 15.36 -5.81
C VAL A 29 -6.45 14.15 -5.10
N LEU A 30 -5.50 14.39 -4.19
CA LEU A 30 -5.09 13.39 -3.21
C LEU A 30 -6.14 13.32 -2.11
N ASP A 31 -7.03 12.34 -2.23
CA ASP A 31 -8.04 11.98 -1.24
C ASP A 31 -7.64 10.70 -0.47
N LYS A 32 -8.51 10.27 0.44
CA LYS A 32 -8.26 9.09 1.29
C LYS A 32 -8.16 7.80 0.49
N ASP A 33 -8.94 7.65 -0.57
CA ASP A 33 -8.98 6.43 -1.38
C ASP A 33 -7.75 6.32 -2.27
N LEU A 34 -7.29 7.43 -2.85
CA LEU A 34 -6.04 7.45 -3.58
C LEU A 34 -4.84 7.19 -2.65
N ALA A 35 -4.83 7.80 -1.46
CA ALA A 35 -3.76 7.57 -0.48
C ALA A 35 -3.73 6.11 -0.01
N TYR A 36 -4.89 5.52 0.27
CA TYR A 36 -5.03 4.10 0.60
C TYR A 36 -4.54 3.22 -0.55
N PHE A 37 -4.93 3.49 -1.79
CA PHE A 37 -4.45 2.76 -2.97
C PHE A 37 -2.92 2.81 -3.10
N VAL A 38 -2.31 3.98 -2.89
CA VAL A 38 -0.84 4.14 -2.91
C VAL A 38 -0.18 3.35 -1.78
N GLY A 39 -0.84 3.21 -0.62
CA GLY A 39 -0.39 2.32 0.46
C GLY A 39 -0.44 0.84 0.07
N ILE A 40 -1.47 0.40 -0.65
CA ILE A 40 -1.59 -0.99 -1.13
C ILE A 40 -0.44 -1.38 -2.05
N LEU A 41 0.10 -0.42 -2.82
CA LEU A 41 1.20 -0.65 -3.77
C LEU A 41 2.51 -1.09 -3.10
N ARG A 42 2.57 -1.27 -1.78
CA ARG A 42 3.67 -2.00 -1.13
C ARG A 42 3.74 -3.47 -1.57
N ASP A 43 2.60 -4.08 -1.85
CA ASP A 43 2.51 -5.36 -2.57
C ASP A 43 2.42 -5.20 -4.10
N GLY A 44 2.61 -3.96 -4.57
CA GLY A 44 2.50 -3.56 -5.97
C GLY A 44 3.84 -3.58 -6.71
N VAL A 45 3.77 -3.80 -8.02
CA VAL A 45 4.92 -3.81 -8.92
C VAL A 45 4.57 -3.01 -10.17
N LEU A 46 5.47 -2.13 -10.58
CA LEU A 46 5.40 -1.42 -11.86
C LEU A 46 6.40 -2.06 -12.82
N THR A 47 5.92 -2.50 -13.98
CA THR A 47 6.76 -3.15 -15.00
C THR A 47 6.54 -2.49 -16.36
N CYS A 48 7.63 -2.26 -17.09
CA CYS A 48 7.60 -1.84 -18.49
C CYS A 48 8.57 -2.72 -19.29
N ARG A 49 8.05 -3.58 -20.19
CA ARG A 49 8.91 -4.47 -21.00
C ARG A 49 9.50 -3.73 -22.20
N GLU A 50 10.81 -3.54 -22.20
CA GLU A 50 11.56 -3.05 -23.36
C GLU A 50 11.42 -4.02 -24.56
N GLY A 51 11.31 -3.48 -25.79
CA GLY A 51 11.21 -4.25 -27.04
C GLY A 51 9.80 -4.71 -27.44
N SER A 52 8.85 -4.78 -26.50
CA SER A 52 7.41 -4.82 -26.82
C SER A 52 6.90 -3.40 -27.06
N LYS A 53 5.75 -3.19 -27.70
CA LYS A 53 5.12 -1.87 -27.91
C LYS A 53 4.62 -1.20 -26.60
N GLY A 54 5.40 -1.26 -25.51
CA GLY A 54 5.14 -0.57 -24.25
C GLY A 54 4.05 -1.23 -23.41
N ASP A 55 4.27 -2.47 -22.96
CA ASP A 55 3.43 -3.09 -21.94
C ASP A 55 3.68 -2.41 -20.58
N TYR A 56 2.97 -1.32 -20.33
CA TYR A 56 2.97 -0.61 -19.06
C TYR A 56 1.96 -1.25 -18.11
N GLU A 57 2.47 -1.95 -17.11
CA GLU A 57 1.67 -2.75 -16.20
C GLU A 57 1.85 -2.29 -14.76
N VAL A 58 0.73 -2.10 -14.06
CA VAL A 58 0.67 -2.01 -12.61
C VAL A 58 0.07 -3.30 -12.10
N GLU A 59 0.77 -3.95 -11.20
CA GLU A 59 0.45 -5.28 -10.76
C GLU A 59 0.34 -5.37 -9.24
N ILE A 60 -0.66 -6.08 -8.72
CA ILE A 60 -0.81 -6.35 -7.28
C ILE A 60 -1.06 -7.85 -7.08
N TYR A 61 -0.22 -8.50 -6.26
CA TYR A 61 -0.38 -9.91 -5.87
C TYR A 61 -0.88 -10.00 -4.44
N GLN A 62 -1.84 -10.88 -4.15
CA GLN A 62 -2.21 -11.20 -2.77
C GLN A 62 -2.76 -12.62 -2.62
N LYS A 63 -2.45 -13.26 -1.49
CA LYS A 63 -2.98 -14.60 -1.12
C LYS A 63 -4.49 -14.55 -0.85
N ASN A 64 -4.98 -13.46 -0.29
CA ASN A 64 -6.40 -13.23 -0.09
C ASN A 64 -7.00 -12.62 -1.37
N ALA A 65 -7.57 -13.47 -2.23
CA ALA A 65 -8.22 -13.04 -3.46
C ALA A 65 -9.53 -12.27 -3.21
N GLU A 66 -10.20 -12.52 -2.08
CA GLU A 66 -11.40 -11.78 -1.70
C GLU A 66 -11.12 -10.29 -1.48
N TRP A 67 -9.96 -9.94 -0.90
CA TRP A 67 -9.52 -8.55 -0.77
C TRP A 67 -9.32 -7.90 -2.14
N LEU A 68 -8.74 -8.64 -3.10
CA LEU A 68 -8.58 -8.14 -4.46
C LEU A 68 -9.94 -7.89 -5.13
N GLU A 69 -10.88 -8.83 -5.02
CA GLU A 69 -12.21 -8.72 -5.62
C GLU A 69 -13.09 -7.66 -4.96
N LYS A 70 -13.15 -7.62 -3.62
CA LYS A 70 -14.10 -6.79 -2.87
C LYS A 70 -13.56 -5.39 -2.55
N VAL A 71 -12.24 -5.20 -2.56
CA VAL A 71 -11.63 -3.92 -2.17
C VAL A 71 -10.81 -3.31 -3.30
N VAL A 72 -9.78 -4.01 -3.77
CA VAL A 72 -8.81 -3.42 -4.71
C VAL A 72 -9.43 -3.16 -6.08
N LYS A 73 -10.20 -4.11 -6.63
CA LYS A 73 -10.85 -3.98 -7.95
C LYS A 73 -11.87 -2.83 -8.00
N PRO A 74 -12.83 -2.70 -7.06
CA PRO A 74 -13.74 -1.55 -7.01
C PRO A 74 -12.99 -0.22 -6.86
N LEU A 75 -11.90 -0.21 -6.06
CA LEU A 75 -11.07 0.97 -5.86
C LEU A 75 -10.36 1.41 -7.15
N VAL A 76 -9.81 0.46 -7.92
CA VAL A 76 -9.21 0.72 -9.24
C VAL A 76 -10.24 1.30 -10.20
N ARG A 77 -11.44 0.72 -10.27
CA ARG A 77 -12.54 1.23 -11.09
C ARG A 77 -12.93 2.66 -10.68
N LYS A 78 -13.05 2.91 -9.38
CA LYS A 78 -13.38 4.23 -8.83
C LYS A 78 -12.33 5.28 -9.19
N LEU A 79 -11.05 4.99 -8.93
CA LEU A 79 -9.95 5.96 -9.10
C LEU A 79 -9.60 6.19 -10.56
N PHE A 80 -9.58 5.13 -11.37
CA PHE A 80 -9.03 5.18 -12.72
C PHE A 80 -10.05 4.91 -13.83
N GLY A 81 -11.29 4.54 -13.49
CA GLY A 81 -12.29 4.15 -14.49
C GLY A 81 -11.91 2.90 -15.28
N VAL A 82 -10.97 2.09 -14.77
CA VAL A 82 -10.48 0.88 -15.44
C VAL A 82 -11.14 -0.35 -14.83
N GLU A 83 -11.73 -1.17 -15.67
CA GLU A 83 -12.18 -2.50 -15.29
C GLU A 83 -11.00 -3.47 -15.29
N VAL A 84 -10.85 -4.22 -14.19
CA VAL A 84 -9.81 -5.23 -14.03
C VAL A 84 -10.41 -6.58 -13.64
N LYS A 85 -9.73 -7.65 -14.01
CA LYS A 85 -10.06 -9.01 -13.58
C LYS A 85 -9.07 -9.46 -12.52
N VAL A 86 -9.55 -10.17 -11.51
CA VAL A 86 -8.67 -10.94 -10.61
C VAL A 86 -8.38 -12.26 -11.31
N THR A 87 -7.10 -12.54 -11.52
CA THR A 87 -6.63 -13.82 -12.06
C THR A 87 -5.97 -14.62 -10.94
N TYR A 88 -6.01 -15.95 -11.06
CA TYR A 88 -5.52 -16.85 -10.04
C TYR A 88 -4.30 -17.60 -10.56
N GLN A 89 -3.27 -17.69 -9.74
CA GLN A 89 -2.09 -18.50 -10.00
C GLN A 89 -1.96 -19.56 -8.91
N HIS A 90 -2.04 -20.82 -9.31
CA HIS A 90 -1.79 -21.94 -8.41
C HIS A 90 -0.28 -22.11 -8.24
N LYS A 91 0.19 -22.00 -7.00
CA LYS A 91 1.57 -22.28 -6.61
C LYS A 91 1.60 -23.46 -5.64
N LYS A 92 2.77 -24.07 -5.47
CA LYS A 92 2.98 -25.15 -4.48
C LYS A 92 2.58 -24.72 -3.06
N THR A 93 2.65 -23.43 -2.74
CA THR A 93 2.34 -22.84 -1.43
C THR A 93 0.89 -22.33 -1.31
N GLY A 94 0.04 -22.62 -2.30
CA GLY A 94 -1.36 -22.21 -2.36
C GLY A 94 -1.69 -21.35 -3.58
N THR A 95 -2.96 -20.96 -3.68
CA THR A 95 -3.45 -20.08 -4.74
C THR A 95 -3.19 -18.62 -4.39
N VAL A 96 -2.64 -17.86 -5.33
CA VAL A 96 -2.41 -16.41 -5.19
C VAL A 96 -3.24 -15.68 -6.23
N GLY A 97 -4.00 -14.68 -5.79
CA GLY A 97 -4.72 -13.78 -6.67
C GLY A 97 -3.82 -12.67 -7.20
N ARG A 98 -4.15 -12.16 -8.38
CA ARG A 98 -3.43 -11.08 -9.06
C ARG A 98 -4.40 -10.14 -9.78
N ILE A 99 -4.17 -8.84 -9.64
CA ILE A 99 -4.77 -7.78 -10.48
C ILE A 99 -3.70 -7.18 -11.38
N ARG A 100 -4.02 -6.97 -12.66
CA ARG A 100 -3.19 -6.23 -13.63
C ARG A 100 -3.94 -5.04 -14.18
N ILE A 101 -3.30 -3.87 -14.20
CA ILE A 101 -3.78 -2.66 -14.86
C ILE A 101 -2.85 -2.40 -16.05
N TYR A 102 -3.34 -2.66 -17.25
CA TYR A 102 -2.64 -2.36 -18.50
C TYR A 102 -2.95 -0.93 -18.93
N SER A 103 -2.17 0.02 -18.43
CA SER A 103 -2.35 1.43 -18.77
C SER A 103 -1.06 2.21 -18.56
N LYS A 104 -0.52 2.72 -19.68
CA LYS A 104 0.60 3.67 -19.67
C LYS A 104 0.34 4.87 -18.79
N ILE A 105 -0.89 5.37 -18.80
CA ILE A 105 -1.26 6.58 -18.05
C ILE A 105 -1.26 6.30 -16.54
N VAL A 106 -1.88 5.19 -16.10
CA VAL A 106 -1.88 4.82 -14.67
C VAL A 106 -0.47 4.51 -14.19
N TYR A 107 0.30 3.74 -14.98
CA TYR A 107 1.69 3.44 -14.70
C TYR A 107 2.52 4.72 -14.51
N LEU A 108 2.49 5.64 -15.48
CA LEU A 108 3.28 6.86 -15.41
C LEU A 108 2.79 7.79 -14.30
N PHE A 109 1.49 7.83 -14.04
CA PHE A 109 0.95 8.59 -12.91
C PHE A 109 1.54 8.09 -11.59
N LEU A 110 1.56 6.78 -11.35
CA LEU A 110 2.13 6.23 -10.12
C LEU A 110 3.65 6.43 -10.04
N LYS A 111 4.36 6.26 -11.16
CA LYS A 111 5.81 6.47 -11.24
C LYS A 111 6.20 7.92 -11.00
N GLU A 112 5.59 8.85 -11.73
CA GLU A 112 6.01 10.26 -11.76
C GLU A 112 5.40 11.10 -10.64
N VAL A 113 4.17 10.77 -10.19
CA VAL A 113 3.48 11.54 -9.13
C VAL A 113 3.72 10.94 -7.74
N PHE A 114 3.74 9.61 -7.63
CA PHE A 114 3.98 8.91 -6.35
C PHE A 114 5.37 8.30 -6.24
N GLU A 115 6.28 8.63 -7.16
CA GLU A 115 7.68 8.24 -7.09
C GLU A 115 7.84 6.71 -7.00
N HIS A 116 6.86 5.96 -7.51
CA HIS A 116 6.91 4.50 -7.47
C HIS A 116 8.01 4.02 -8.42
N PRO A 117 8.98 3.22 -7.95
CA PRO A 117 10.07 2.79 -8.81
C PRO A 117 9.53 1.90 -9.92
N ASP A 118 10.15 2.03 -11.08
CA ASP A 118 10.06 1.02 -12.12
C ASP A 118 10.89 -0.17 -11.69
N THR A 119 10.25 -1.33 -11.56
CA THR A 119 10.87 -2.47 -10.89
C THR A 119 11.45 -3.48 -11.85
N ASN A 120 11.09 -3.48 -13.14
CA ASN A 120 11.58 -4.39 -14.19
C ASN A 120 12.11 -5.76 -13.68
N LYS A 121 11.29 -6.41 -12.82
CA LYS A 121 11.47 -7.74 -12.16
C LYS A 121 12.16 -7.82 -10.78
N GLN A 122 12.66 -6.75 -10.17
CA GLN A 122 13.18 -6.78 -8.79
C GLN A 122 12.36 -5.88 -7.85
N LYS A 123 11.95 -6.40 -6.69
CA LYS A 123 11.37 -5.58 -5.61
C LYS A 123 12.43 -4.56 -5.15
N THR A 124 12.34 -3.34 -5.64
CA THR A 124 13.22 -2.24 -5.23
C THR A 124 12.65 -1.55 -4.01
N CYS A 125 13.53 -1.03 -3.16
CA CYS A 125 13.13 -0.28 -1.98
C CYS A 125 12.53 1.07 -2.41
N TRP A 126 11.21 1.22 -2.22
CA TRP A 126 10.45 2.42 -2.55
C TRP A 126 10.25 3.28 -1.29
N LYS A 127 10.65 4.56 -1.30
CA LYS A 127 10.41 5.51 -0.19
C LYS A 127 8.92 5.80 -0.02
N THR A 128 8.52 6.44 1.08
CA THR A 128 7.17 7.02 1.16
C THR A 128 7.10 8.21 0.19
N PRO A 129 6.07 8.31 -0.66
CA PRO A 129 5.99 9.40 -1.63
C PRO A 129 5.97 10.76 -0.94
N SER A 130 6.72 11.73 -1.46
CA SER A 130 6.81 13.07 -0.85
C SER A 130 5.44 13.76 -0.69
N LEU A 131 4.51 13.49 -1.62
CA LEU A 131 3.13 13.99 -1.55
C LEU A 131 2.34 13.45 -0.36
N ILE A 132 2.60 12.22 0.07
CA ILE A 132 1.96 11.63 1.26
C ILE A 132 2.51 12.30 2.52
N LEU A 133 3.84 12.49 2.61
CA LEU A 133 4.49 13.11 3.76
C LEU A 133 4.02 14.55 4.00
N LYS A 134 3.72 15.29 2.92
CA LYS A 134 3.21 16.67 2.97
C LYS A 134 1.69 16.75 3.13
N ALA A 135 0.98 15.62 3.10
CA ALA A 135 -0.47 15.61 3.18
C ALA A 135 -0.99 15.83 4.61
N THR A 136 -2.31 16.03 4.74
CA THR A 136 -2.96 16.16 6.04
C THR A 136 -2.90 14.85 6.81
N SER A 137 -3.01 14.91 8.14
CA SER A 137 -3.01 13.74 9.02
C SER A 137 -4.00 12.66 8.57
N LYS A 138 -5.22 13.04 8.16
CA LYS A 138 -6.25 12.10 7.67
C LYS A 138 -5.82 11.35 6.40
N ILE A 139 -5.07 12.00 5.51
CA ILE A 139 -4.56 11.38 4.26
C ILE A 139 -3.41 10.44 4.58
N LYS A 140 -2.49 10.85 5.45
CA LYS A 140 -1.40 10.01 5.96
C LYS A 140 -1.94 8.74 6.64
N GLN A 141 -3.00 8.87 7.45
CA GLN A 141 -3.68 7.73 8.08
C GLN A 141 -4.24 6.75 7.04
N SER A 142 -4.88 7.24 5.97
CA SER A 142 -5.37 6.36 4.90
C SER A 142 -4.25 5.67 4.13
N TYR A 143 -3.12 6.35 3.90
CA TYR A 143 -1.92 5.72 3.37
C TYR A 143 -1.39 4.61 4.29
N ALA A 144 -1.27 4.88 5.59
CA ALA A 144 -0.82 3.90 6.59
C ALA A 144 -1.78 2.69 6.67
N GLN A 145 -3.08 2.90 6.50
CA GLN A 145 -4.08 1.82 6.38
C GLN A 145 -3.79 0.92 5.17
N GLY A 146 -3.51 1.50 4.00
CA GLY A 146 -3.19 0.74 2.78
C GLY A 146 -1.87 -0.03 2.91
N PHE A 147 -0.86 0.62 3.51
CA PHE A 147 0.42 0.00 3.83
C PHE A 147 0.22 -1.19 4.76
N PHE A 148 -0.53 -0.99 5.84
CA PHE A 148 -0.86 -2.05 6.79
C PHE A 148 -1.61 -3.19 6.10
N ASP A 149 -2.53 -2.92 5.19
CA ASP A 149 -3.27 -3.97 4.48
C ASP A 149 -2.41 -4.82 3.55
N ALA A 150 -1.34 -4.24 2.98
CA ALA A 150 -0.34 -4.97 2.20
C ALA A 150 0.65 -5.74 3.10
N GLU A 151 1.41 -5.03 3.93
CA GLU A 151 2.60 -5.57 4.62
C GLU A 151 2.37 -5.92 6.09
N GLY A 152 1.21 -5.54 6.64
CA GLY A 152 0.89 -5.71 8.04
C GLY A 152 0.41 -7.12 8.40
N TYR A 153 0.62 -7.48 9.66
CA TYR A 153 0.22 -8.74 10.27
C TYR A 153 -0.23 -8.51 11.71
N ILE A 154 -1.17 -9.33 12.17
CA ILE A 154 -1.63 -9.33 13.57
C ILE A 154 -1.20 -10.67 14.16
N ALA A 155 -0.44 -10.62 15.26
CA ALA A 155 0.08 -11.80 15.94
C ALA A 155 -1.03 -12.76 16.38
N LYS A 156 -0.71 -14.06 16.43
CA LYS A 156 -1.68 -15.14 16.73
C LYS A 156 -2.38 -14.93 18.07
N ASP A 157 -1.63 -14.48 19.07
CA ASP A 157 -2.08 -14.13 20.42
C ASP A 157 -2.91 -12.84 20.49
N LEU A 158 -3.04 -12.12 19.37
CA LEU A 158 -3.76 -10.85 19.24
C LEU A 158 -3.16 -9.72 20.11
N ARG A 159 -1.94 -9.87 20.60
CA ARG A 159 -1.30 -8.86 21.48
C ARG A 159 -0.37 -7.92 20.75
N THR A 160 -0.11 -8.17 19.46
CA THR A 160 0.83 -7.36 18.67
C THR A 160 0.34 -7.16 17.25
N ILE A 161 0.38 -5.91 16.79
CA ILE A 161 0.32 -5.55 15.36
C ILE A 161 1.76 -5.34 14.87
N ILE A 162 2.09 -5.95 13.74
CA ILE A 162 3.42 -5.96 13.16
C ILE A 162 3.34 -5.47 11.71
N ILE A 163 4.25 -4.59 11.30
CA ILE A 163 4.44 -4.22 9.89
C ILE A 163 5.91 -4.44 9.55
N GLY A 164 6.18 -5.30 8.57
CA GLY A 164 7.54 -5.64 8.16
C GLY A 164 7.84 -5.12 6.77
N GLN A 165 9.05 -4.62 6.53
CA GLN A 165 9.50 -4.27 5.19
C GLN A 165 11.02 -4.41 5.06
N ALA A 166 11.47 -5.01 3.97
CA ALA A 166 12.89 -5.06 3.65
C ALA A 166 13.42 -3.65 3.32
N TRP A 167 14.53 -3.25 3.95
CA TRP A 167 15.14 -1.94 3.77
C TRP A 167 16.67 -2.00 3.90
N ASP A 168 17.36 -1.78 2.79
CA ASP A 168 18.81 -1.83 2.64
C ASP A 168 19.44 -0.46 2.29
N LYS A 169 18.63 0.60 2.23
CA LYS A 169 19.08 1.95 1.86
C LYS A 169 19.40 2.79 3.10
N GLU A 170 20.26 3.79 2.89
CA GLU A 170 20.51 4.83 3.88
C GLU A 170 19.35 5.83 3.98
N GLY A 171 19.20 6.43 5.17
CA GLY A 171 18.18 7.41 5.49
C GLY A 171 16.83 6.82 5.95
N PRO A 172 15.82 7.68 6.15
CA PRO A 172 14.50 7.28 6.63
C PRO A 172 13.85 6.24 5.71
N SER A 173 13.41 5.13 6.30
CA SER A 173 12.65 4.10 5.63
C SER A 173 11.16 4.45 5.61
N PRO A 174 10.37 3.80 4.74
CA PRO A 174 8.91 3.95 4.80
C PRO A 174 8.32 3.54 6.15
N LEU A 175 8.91 2.57 6.86
CA LEU A 175 8.43 2.18 8.20
C LEU A 175 8.74 3.25 9.26
N SER A 176 9.82 4.01 9.10
CA SER A 176 10.07 5.18 9.94
C SER A 176 9.03 6.28 9.70
N ASP A 177 8.59 6.48 8.46
CA ASP A 177 7.49 7.40 8.14
C ASP A 177 6.15 6.90 8.72
N ILE A 178 5.85 5.61 8.59
CA ILE A 178 4.65 5.02 9.22
C ILE A 178 4.70 5.19 10.74
N LYS A 179 5.85 4.95 11.38
CA LYS A 179 6.03 5.21 12.82
C LYS A 179 5.66 6.65 13.17
N TYR A 180 6.21 7.63 12.46
CA TYR A 180 5.89 9.04 12.69
C TYR A 180 4.38 9.33 12.53
N ILE A 181 3.75 8.80 11.48
CA ILE A 181 2.30 8.96 11.24
C ILE A 181 1.48 8.40 12.41
N LEU A 182 1.86 7.24 12.95
CA LEU A 182 1.18 6.61 14.07
C LEU A 182 1.38 7.38 15.37
N GLU A 183 2.59 7.87 15.62
CA GLU A 183 2.91 8.65 16.81
C GLU A 183 2.22 10.02 16.81
N GLU A 184 2.09 10.67 15.64
CA GLU A 184 1.33 11.91 15.44
C GLU A 184 -0.13 11.77 15.93
N ILE A 185 -0.70 10.56 15.86
CA ILE A 185 -2.07 10.27 16.30
C ILE A 185 -2.15 9.54 17.65
N GLY A 186 -1.05 9.51 18.40
CA GLY A 186 -0.97 8.99 19.77
C GLY A 186 -0.93 7.46 19.88
N ILE A 187 -0.42 6.77 18.85
CA ILE A 187 -0.20 5.32 18.85
C ILE A 187 1.28 5.06 19.11
N THR A 188 1.61 4.50 20.27
CA THR A 188 2.98 4.14 20.62
C THR A 188 3.42 2.90 19.85
N CYS A 189 4.56 2.97 19.18
CA CYS A 189 5.10 1.87 18.38
C CYS A 189 6.63 1.85 18.35
N TYR A 190 7.21 0.69 18.07
CA TYR A 190 8.64 0.43 18.16
C TYR A 190 9.17 -0.10 16.83
N LEU A 191 10.15 0.58 16.27
CA LEU A 191 10.83 0.18 15.04
C LEU A 191 12.12 -0.54 15.40
N THR A 192 12.31 -1.74 14.88
CA THR A 192 13.54 -2.52 15.04
C THR A 192 14.08 -2.94 13.69
N ARG A 193 15.40 -3.07 13.56
CA ARG A 193 16.05 -3.59 12.36
C ARG A 193 16.64 -4.96 12.65
N VAL A 194 16.33 -5.95 11.80
CA VAL A 194 16.83 -7.32 11.88
C VAL A 194 17.75 -7.56 10.69
N ILE A 195 18.97 -7.98 10.96
CA ILE A 195 19.98 -8.32 9.95
C ILE A 195 20.15 -9.83 9.95
N ASP A 196 19.99 -10.47 8.78
CA ASP A 196 20.22 -11.90 8.63
C ASP A 196 21.73 -12.19 8.63
N LYS A 197 22.21 -12.84 9.69
CA LYS A 197 23.63 -13.18 9.86
C LYS A 197 24.13 -14.24 8.85
N ARG A 198 23.22 -14.96 8.17
CA ARG A 198 23.57 -16.03 7.22
C ARG A 198 23.82 -15.53 5.79
N GLY A 199 23.71 -14.22 5.56
CA GLY A 199 23.92 -13.59 4.25
C GLY A 199 22.76 -13.81 3.26
N GLY A 200 22.74 -13.02 2.18
CA GLY A 200 21.82 -13.21 1.04
C GLY A 200 20.40 -12.63 1.19
N ARG A 201 20.05 -12.01 2.33
CA ARG A 201 18.78 -11.29 2.51
C ARG A 201 19.00 -9.84 2.90
N LYS A 202 18.16 -8.96 2.35
CA LYS A 202 18.13 -7.54 2.73
C LYS A 202 17.73 -7.42 4.21
N PRO A 203 18.26 -6.43 4.95
CA PRO A 203 17.82 -6.15 6.31
C PRO A 203 16.31 -5.95 6.35
N LEU A 204 15.67 -6.51 7.38
CA LEU A 204 14.24 -6.40 7.59
C LEU A 204 13.97 -5.39 8.70
N GLU A 205 13.23 -4.34 8.40
CA GLU A 205 12.68 -3.47 9.42
C GLU A 205 11.32 -3.97 9.85
N ILE A 206 11.05 -3.86 11.16
CA ILE A 206 9.84 -4.35 11.79
C ILE A 206 9.32 -3.29 12.74
N LEU A 207 8.13 -2.77 12.44
CA LEU A 207 7.37 -1.88 13.30
C LEU A 207 6.39 -2.70 14.14
N ARG A 208 6.40 -2.52 15.47
CA ARG A 208 5.53 -3.24 16.41
C ARG A 208 4.67 -2.30 17.23
N ILE A 209 3.40 -2.65 17.38
CA ILE A 209 2.44 -2.02 18.28
C ILE A 209 1.98 -3.12 19.24
N HIS A 210 2.36 -3.04 20.51
CA HIS A 210 2.05 -4.07 21.51
C HIS A 210 1.32 -3.53 22.75
N ARG A 211 1.25 -2.21 22.94
CA ARG A 211 0.48 -1.63 24.04
C ARG A 211 -1.01 -1.72 23.73
N LYS A 212 -1.80 -2.23 24.67
CA LYS A 212 -3.24 -2.46 24.51
C LYS A 212 -3.97 -1.18 24.05
N ASP A 213 -3.69 -0.04 24.67
CA ASP A 213 -4.30 1.26 24.32
C ASP A 213 -3.96 1.67 22.88
N SER A 214 -2.72 1.45 22.46
CA SER A 214 -2.22 1.80 21.13
C SER A 214 -2.77 0.87 20.06
N ILE A 215 -3.00 -0.41 20.38
CA ILE A 215 -3.70 -1.34 19.48
C ILE A 215 -5.16 -0.89 19.30
N HIS A 216 -5.89 -0.55 20.36
CA HIS A 216 -7.25 -0.01 20.25
C HIS A 216 -7.29 1.27 19.40
N LYS A 217 -6.37 2.20 19.65
CA LYS A 217 -6.24 3.42 18.83
C LYS A 217 -5.93 3.09 17.37
N PHE A 218 -5.08 2.11 17.11
CA PHE A 218 -4.76 1.66 15.75
C PHE A 218 -6.01 1.11 15.04
N ILE A 219 -6.76 0.21 15.69
CA ILE A 219 -7.99 -0.38 15.13
C ILE A 219 -9.00 0.74 14.80
N ARG A 220 -9.19 1.70 15.72
CA ARG A 220 -10.16 2.80 15.56
C ARG A 220 -9.74 3.85 14.53
N LYS A 221 -8.46 4.26 14.52
CA LYS A 221 -7.99 5.39 13.70
C LYS A 221 -7.44 4.97 12.34
N ILE A 222 -6.75 3.84 12.27
CA ILE A 222 -6.17 3.30 11.04
C ILE A 222 -7.06 2.21 10.47
N GLY A 223 -7.43 1.23 11.29
CA GLY A 223 -8.27 0.10 10.87
C GLY A 223 -7.65 -0.69 9.72
N SER A 224 -8.50 -1.36 8.96
CA SER A 224 -8.13 -2.20 7.82
C SER A 224 -9.31 -2.29 6.86
N ARG A 225 -9.06 -2.52 5.57
CA ARG A 225 -10.08 -2.98 4.63
C ARG A 225 -9.85 -4.43 4.20
N HIS A 226 -8.79 -5.08 4.69
CA HIS A 226 -8.48 -6.46 4.37
C HIS A 226 -9.35 -7.43 5.20
N PRO A 227 -10.13 -8.34 4.58
CA PRO A 227 -11.08 -9.22 5.30
C PRO A 227 -10.48 -9.98 6.47
N ASN A 228 -9.36 -10.69 6.25
CA ASN A 228 -8.70 -11.44 7.33
C ASN A 228 -8.22 -10.56 8.50
N LYS A 229 -7.88 -9.29 8.26
CA LYS A 229 -7.42 -8.37 9.30
C LYS A 229 -8.61 -7.80 10.07
N LEU A 230 -9.69 -7.48 9.37
CA LEU A 230 -10.97 -7.12 9.97
C LEU A 230 -11.50 -8.22 10.91
N ASP A 231 -11.46 -9.49 10.48
CA ASP A 231 -11.89 -10.60 11.33
C ASP A 231 -11.02 -10.76 12.58
N ARG A 232 -9.73 -10.44 12.49
CA ARG A 232 -8.83 -10.44 13.65
C ARG A 232 -9.05 -9.25 14.57
N PHE A 233 -9.43 -8.09 14.04
CA PHE A 233 -9.81 -6.93 14.86
C PHE A 233 -11.08 -7.22 15.65
N LYS A 234 -12.09 -7.86 15.05
CA LYS A 234 -13.29 -8.30 15.79
C LYS A 234 -12.93 -9.20 16.97
N LYS A 235 -12.10 -10.21 16.73
CA LYS A 235 -11.62 -11.11 17.80
C LYS A 235 -10.86 -10.37 18.90
N PHE A 236 -10.09 -9.34 18.55
CA PHE A 236 -9.42 -8.50 19.53
C PHE A 236 -10.43 -7.75 20.39
N ASP A 237 -11.41 -7.10 19.77
CA ASP A 237 -12.46 -6.38 20.51
C ASP A 237 -13.24 -7.36 21.42
N ASP A 238 -13.57 -8.56 20.96
CA ASP A 238 -14.26 -9.58 21.78
C ASP A 238 -13.43 -10.01 23.02
N LEU A 239 -12.11 -10.15 22.85
CA LEU A 239 -11.19 -10.53 23.93
C LEU A 239 -11.01 -9.45 24.99
N PHE A 240 -11.18 -8.18 24.61
CA PHE A 240 -10.91 -7.02 25.48
C PHE A 240 -12.15 -6.19 25.82
N ALA A 241 -13.32 -6.55 25.28
CA ALA A 241 -14.63 -6.03 25.65
C ALA A 241 -14.97 -6.16 27.16
N PRO A 242 -14.51 -7.18 27.92
CA PRO A 242 -14.77 -7.25 29.36
C PRO A 242 -14.12 -6.11 30.16
N ASP A 243 -13.00 -5.55 29.68
CA ASP A 243 -12.21 -4.54 30.41
C ASP A 243 -12.65 -3.09 30.07
N LEU A 244 -13.76 -2.90 29.34
CA LEU A 244 -14.32 -1.59 28.99
C LEU A 244 -15.61 -1.26 29.76
N VAL A 245 -16.10 -2.22 30.55
CA VAL A 245 -17.31 -2.11 31.39
C VAL A 245 -16.96 -2.20 32.90
N ALA A 246 -15.67 -2.31 33.24
CA ALA A 246 -15.16 -2.34 34.62
C ALA A 246 -14.37 -1.08 34.94
#